data_AF-G0TTB9-F1
#
_entry.id   AF-G0TTB9-F1
#
_cell.length_a   1.000
_cell.length_b   1.000
_cell.length_c   1.000
_cell.angle_alpha   90.00
_cell.angle_beta   90.00
_cell.angle_gamma   90.00
#
_symmetry.space_group_name_H-M   'P 1'
#
loop_
_entity.id
_entity.type
_entity.pdbx_description
1 polymer ?
#
loop_
_entity_poly.entity_id
_entity_poly.type
_entity_poly.pdbx_seq_one_letter_code
_entity_poly.pdbx_strand_id
1 'polypeptide(L)'
;MEPSTCNKTEYVAAFSLLSDALTNETTASSASPSSESCSEEEEAQLAVISDVESLRKLLADLTPIEEPYSSAYPNILRISYSAPFDMVMGFYRAMRSQSCGQHAPSSPRWFLLTAFALAKGPSHYTLWKDRRDIVLHPTRLLQSTQEALRNDASGEQWSDEFQDTVKMWLPLSSDVSDPGGNYSRLRAVQWELKAIGCFNRKHTKNFQVWHHRKELLMEALADVDPEVLKSRSTFEEYLRTVHCMNFSDIDERSLCSDVLNNDNKNYHVWLHRSWFVHAVSFLVAPPSWDSLLECYQASEASNGSSGGGMRRAEDKMPPIRPFVMQNKVAKSNEAFTLPQCELRSELRYTAGLILEDCLNNSAWCHRFHIFNNDLITKLLQSGTHLRKVEVETVLRELCLEEMHYALQWCIYEPSNECSFTHSRSVALLYQGAALRLYLSSRASEVSGSAYLSGGITLASPFSKHFTNLRELVPWEVFIDTHSLLLQQLDVLRGAVTARAEQVRSSEAKRDGVTIAAIHRQRSQFLLDNIHQVYSARYFSLFALLEQLWLCYFDEKERFQVNCMFPPDGYTQGATAAMEQIMGLPEGPTKFFLGLELQALELARQLTRQDPIRVKLWKHEMMVVMHRNYN
;
A
#
# COMPACT_ATOMS: atom_id res chain seq x y z
N MET A 1 -39.99 -14.16 22.85
CA MET A 1 -38.62 -14.15 23.41
C MET A 1 -38.04 -12.80 23.06
N GLU A 2 -37.77 -11.99 24.07
CA GLU A 2 -37.34 -10.60 23.95
C GLU A 2 -36.01 -10.48 23.17
N PRO A 3 -35.79 -9.40 22.39
CA PRO A 3 -34.54 -9.18 21.70
C PRO A 3 -33.50 -8.63 22.70
N SER A 4 -32.44 -9.39 22.94
CA SER A 4 -31.28 -8.96 23.72
C SER A 4 -30.58 -7.79 23.03
N THR A 5 -30.62 -6.63 23.67
CA THR A 5 -29.82 -5.46 23.33
C THR A 5 -28.34 -5.75 23.58
N CYS A 6 -27.54 -5.87 22.51
CA CYS A 6 -26.08 -5.90 22.59
C CYS A 6 -25.56 -4.49 22.89
N ASN A 7 -24.94 -4.33 24.06
CA ASN A 7 -24.42 -3.07 24.58
C ASN A 7 -23.04 -2.75 23.97
N LYS A 8 -22.79 -1.45 23.72
CA LYS A 8 -21.50 -0.88 23.27
C LYS A 8 -20.26 -1.32 24.08
N THR A 9 -20.44 -1.87 25.27
CA THR A 9 -19.37 -2.32 26.17
C THR A 9 -18.64 -3.60 25.69
N GLU A 10 -19.28 -4.46 24.89
CA GLU A 10 -18.62 -5.66 24.35
C GLU A 10 -17.60 -5.34 23.23
N TYR A 11 -17.79 -4.22 22.53
CA TYR A 11 -16.84 -3.72 21.53
C TYR A 11 -15.51 -3.28 22.17
N VAL A 12 -15.55 -2.64 23.34
CA VAL A 12 -14.35 -2.16 24.04
C VAL A 12 -13.54 -3.31 24.65
N ALA A 13 -14.21 -4.37 25.12
CA ALA A 13 -13.55 -5.53 25.71
C ALA A 13 -12.84 -6.42 24.67
N ALA A 14 -13.42 -6.58 23.48
CA ALA A 14 -12.76 -7.27 22.37
C ALA A 14 -11.58 -6.45 21.79
N PHE A 15 -11.68 -5.12 21.83
CA PHE A 15 -10.63 -4.19 21.38
C PHE A 15 -9.43 -4.17 22.34
N SER A 16 -9.64 -4.24 23.65
CA SER A 16 -8.58 -4.36 24.66
C SER A 16 -7.76 -5.64 24.45
N LEU A 17 -8.41 -6.78 24.22
CA LEU A 17 -7.73 -8.06 24.04
C LEU A 17 -6.95 -8.16 22.71
N LEU A 18 -7.39 -7.44 21.67
CA LEU A 18 -6.69 -7.31 20.38
C LEU A 18 -5.50 -6.34 20.47
N SER A 19 -5.66 -5.23 21.18
CA SER A 19 -4.57 -4.31 21.51
C SER A 19 -3.49 -5.01 22.32
N ASP A 20 -3.86 -5.77 23.35
CA ASP A 20 -2.94 -6.48 24.24
C ASP A 20 -2.16 -7.60 23.52
N ALA A 21 -2.74 -8.23 22.50
CA ALA A 21 -2.06 -9.21 21.65
C ALA A 21 -1.11 -8.58 20.62
N LEU A 22 -1.43 -7.37 20.13
CA LEU A 22 -0.59 -6.59 19.21
C LEU A 22 0.57 -5.88 19.91
N THR A 23 0.41 -5.51 21.19
CA THR A 23 1.46 -4.86 22.00
C THR A 23 2.47 -5.85 22.57
N ASN A 24 2.11 -7.13 22.76
CA ASN A 24 3.00 -8.10 23.42
C ASN A 24 4.18 -8.62 22.55
N GLU A 25 4.20 -8.35 21.24
CA GLU A 25 5.39 -8.59 20.38
C GLU A 25 6.15 -7.30 20.02
N THR A 26 5.68 -6.14 20.47
CA THR A 26 6.39 -4.86 20.33
C THR A 26 6.74 -4.33 21.72
N THR A 27 7.95 -4.64 22.20
CA THR A 27 8.56 -3.87 23.28
C THR A 27 8.87 -2.46 22.76
N ALA A 28 7.86 -1.60 22.74
CA ALA A 28 7.95 -0.16 22.66
C ALA A 28 6.73 0.42 23.41
N SER A 29 7.01 0.96 24.60
CA SER A 29 6.17 1.80 25.46
C SER A 29 4.79 2.20 24.90
N SER A 30 3.73 1.54 25.37
CA SER A 30 2.34 1.91 25.13
C SER A 30 1.91 3.11 25.99
N ALA A 31 1.66 4.27 25.37
CA ALA A 31 0.85 5.33 25.96
C ALA A 31 -0.58 5.24 25.41
N SER A 32 -1.58 5.38 26.29
CA SER A 32 -3.02 5.33 25.97
C SER A 32 -3.46 6.49 25.05
N PRO A 33 -4.57 6.36 24.31
CA PRO A 33 -4.96 7.32 23.29
C PRO A 33 -5.60 8.56 23.92
N SER A 34 -4.84 9.65 24.02
CA SER A 34 -5.41 10.98 24.12
C SER A 34 -5.84 11.44 22.73
N SER A 35 -7.14 11.59 22.53
CA SER A 35 -7.71 12.29 21.38
C SER A 35 -7.36 13.77 21.49
N GLU A 36 -6.24 14.17 20.91
CA GLU A 36 -5.96 15.56 20.51
C GLU A 36 -4.85 15.56 19.47
N SER A 37 -4.89 16.60 18.65
CA SER A 37 -3.88 17.14 17.73
C SER A 37 -2.43 17.02 18.20
N CYS A 38 -1.49 17.26 17.26
CA CYS A 38 -0.13 17.79 17.48
C CYS A 38 0.23 17.91 18.97
N SER A 39 1.11 17.03 19.48
CA SER A 39 1.37 16.96 20.93
C SER A 39 1.77 18.34 21.47
N GLU A 40 1.51 18.63 22.76
CA GLU A 40 1.88 19.91 23.38
C GLU A 40 3.37 20.25 23.14
N GLU A 41 4.23 19.23 23.11
CA GLU A 41 5.65 19.36 22.77
C GLU A 41 5.89 19.81 21.31
N GLU A 42 5.11 19.31 20.35
CA GLU A 42 5.21 19.67 18.93
C GLU A 42 4.66 21.06 18.64
N GLU A 43 3.57 21.45 19.30
CA GLU A 43 3.07 22.83 19.25
C GLU A 43 4.09 23.79 19.84
N ALA A 44 4.75 23.42 20.95
CA ALA A 44 5.84 24.19 21.52
C ALA A 44 7.03 24.32 20.55
N GLN A 45 7.44 23.25 19.87
CA GLN A 45 8.53 23.28 18.87
C GLN A 45 8.24 24.25 17.71
N LEU A 46 7.00 24.34 17.26
CA LEU A 46 6.62 25.27 16.18
C LEU A 46 6.36 26.69 16.69
N ALA A 47 5.96 26.84 17.95
CA ALA A 47 5.76 28.13 18.59
C ALA A 47 7.08 28.90 18.73
N VAL A 48 8.19 28.21 19.09
CA VAL A 48 9.49 28.88 19.27
C VAL A 48 10.02 29.51 17.98
N ILE A 49 9.80 28.89 16.81
CA ILE A 49 10.17 29.45 15.50
C ILE A 49 9.12 30.43 14.93
N SER A 50 8.14 30.81 15.74
CA SER A 50 7.21 31.90 15.44
C SER A 50 7.61 33.23 16.11
N ASP A 51 8.60 33.23 17.01
CA ASP A 51 9.13 34.44 17.64
C ASP A 51 10.01 35.25 16.70
N VAL A 52 9.33 36.07 15.93
CA VAL A 52 9.91 36.92 14.89
C VAL A 52 10.77 38.05 15.47
N GLU A 53 10.59 38.41 16.75
CA GLU A 53 11.38 39.47 17.40
C GLU A 53 12.77 38.97 17.80
N SER A 54 12.88 37.76 18.32
CA SER A 54 14.19 37.15 18.57
C SER A 54 14.99 36.96 17.29
N LEU A 55 14.33 36.57 16.18
CA LEU A 55 14.98 36.52 14.87
C LEU A 55 15.47 37.91 14.41
N ARG A 56 14.69 38.97 14.63
CA ARG A 56 15.10 40.34 14.29
C ARG A 56 16.36 40.74 15.05
N LYS A 57 16.45 40.44 16.35
CA LYS A 57 17.65 40.72 17.15
C LYS A 57 18.85 39.92 16.66
N LEU A 58 18.67 38.64 16.36
CA LEU A 58 19.71 37.78 15.79
C LEU A 58 20.25 38.32 14.46
N LEU A 59 19.42 39.01 13.67
CA LEU A 59 19.72 39.53 12.34
C LEU A 59 19.79 41.06 12.27
N ALA A 60 20.14 41.73 13.37
CA ALA A 60 20.08 43.19 13.49
C ALA A 60 21.07 43.96 12.58
N ASP A 61 22.16 43.32 12.17
CA ASP A 61 23.15 43.80 11.19
C ASP A 61 22.68 43.67 9.72
N LEU A 62 21.56 42.99 9.46
CA LEU A 62 21.03 42.77 8.11
C LEU A 62 19.79 43.62 7.87
N THR A 63 19.65 44.09 6.62
CA THR A 63 18.40 44.74 6.16
C THR A 63 17.61 43.73 5.32
N PRO A 64 16.34 43.42 5.66
CA PRO A 64 15.50 42.53 4.86
C PRO A 64 15.34 43.03 3.42
N ILE A 65 15.46 42.14 2.44
CA ILE A 65 15.23 42.45 1.03
C ILE A 65 13.76 42.16 0.68
N GLU A 66 13.04 43.13 0.14
CA GLU A 66 11.65 42.93 -0.30
C GLU A 66 11.54 41.91 -1.44
N GLU A 67 10.34 41.36 -1.65
CA GLU A 67 10.11 40.50 -2.80
C GLU A 67 10.29 41.30 -4.11
N PRO A 68 10.99 40.77 -5.13
CA PRO A 68 11.23 41.48 -6.37
C PRO A 68 9.93 41.94 -7.04
N TYR A 69 9.82 43.24 -7.28
CA TYR A 69 8.69 43.83 -7.98
C TYR A 69 8.96 43.87 -9.50
N SER A 70 8.05 43.29 -10.29
CA SER A 70 8.08 43.42 -11.75
C SER A 70 7.20 44.58 -12.21
N SER A 71 7.81 45.68 -12.61
CA SER A 71 7.10 46.83 -13.18
C SER A 71 6.40 46.51 -14.50
N ALA A 72 6.86 45.47 -15.21
CA ALA A 72 6.23 44.98 -16.43
C ALA A 72 4.89 44.29 -16.17
N TYR A 73 4.69 43.74 -14.95
CA TYR A 73 3.48 43.00 -14.57
C TYR A 73 3.02 43.36 -13.15
N PRO A 74 2.63 44.62 -12.91
CA PRO A 74 2.45 45.17 -11.56
C PRO A 74 1.27 44.54 -10.78
N ASN A 75 0.33 43.88 -11.47
CA ASN A 75 -0.95 43.41 -10.90
C ASN A 75 -1.19 41.89 -11.03
N ILE A 76 -0.20 41.10 -11.45
CA ILE A 76 -0.41 39.65 -11.59
C ILE A 76 -0.20 38.97 -10.24
N LEU A 77 -1.30 38.51 -9.63
CA LEU A 77 -1.35 37.57 -8.49
C LEU A 77 -0.47 37.94 -7.28
N ARG A 78 -0.30 39.24 -7.00
CA ARG A 78 0.46 39.68 -5.82
C ARG A 78 -0.30 39.32 -4.55
N ILE A 79 0.36 38.59 -3.66
CA ILE A 79 -0.19 38.25 -2.34
C ILE A 79 0.13 39.42 -1.40
N SER A 80 -0.88 39.89 -0.67
CA SER A 80 -0.67 40.85 0.42
C SER A 80 -0.20 40.10 1.65
N TYR A 81 1.11 39.90 1.78
CA TYR A 81 1.68 39.18 2.91
C TYR A 81 1.56 39.96 4.23
N SER A 82 1.68 39.23 5.34
CA SER A 82 1.75 39.83 6.68
C SER A 82 3.15 40.39 6.93
N ALA A 83 3.25 41.42 7.76
CA ALA A 83 4.56 42.00 8.12
C ALA A 83 5.57 40.98 8.70
N PRO A 84 5.17 40.00 9.54
CA PRO A 84 6.08 38.93 9.96
C PRO A 84 6.55 38.03 8.81
N PHE A 85 5.69 37.74 7.83
CA PHE A 85 6.07 36.96 6.65
C PHE A 85 7.11 37.72 5.81
N ASP A 86 6.82 38.99 5.48
CA ASP A 86 7.71 39.82 4.67
C ASP A 86 9.08 40.00 5.32
N MET A 87 9.12 40.18 6.64
CA MET A 87 10.38 40.32 7.35
C MET A 87 11.22 39.03 7.32
N VAL A 88 10.63 37.88 7.67
CA VAL A 88 11.34 36.59 7.67
C VAL A 88 11.83 36.23 6.28
N MET A 89 10.96 36.30 5.28
CA MET A 89 11.33 36.01 3.89
C MET A 89 12.29 37.06 3.33
N GLY A 90 12.24 38.29 3.82
CA GLY A 90 13.17 39.34 3.44
C GLY A 90 14.58 39.14 4.00
N PHE A 91 14.71 38.69 5.24
CA PHE A 91 15.99 38.23 5.79
C PHE A 91 16.54 37.05 5.01
N TYR A 92 15.67 36.09 4.64
CA TYR A 92 16.06 34.95 3.84
C TYR A 92 16.64 35.38 2.48
N ARG A 93 15.96 36.30 1.77
CA ARG A 93 16.48 36.87 0.52
C ARG A 93 17.79 37.63 0.73
N ALA A 94 17.89 38.42 1.80
CA ALA A 94 19.09 39.20 2.15
C ALA A 94 20.31 38.29 2.33
N MET A 95 20.23 37.31 3.24
CA MET A 95 21.33 36.38 3.49
C MET A 95 21.64 35.51 2.27
N ARG A 96 20.61 35.03 1.54
CA ARG A 96 20.83 34.20 0.35
C ARG A 96 21.60 34.96 -0.74
N SER A 97 21.30 36.25 -0.92
CA SER A 97 21.95 37.10 -1.93
C SER A 97 23.44 37.33 -1.69
N GLN A 98 23.91 37.13 -0.45
CA GLN A 98 25.32 37.25 -0.09
C GLN A 98 26.13 35.99 -0.44
N SER A 99 25.49 34.87 -0.79
CA SER A 99 26.20 33.66 -1.22
C SER A 99 26.64 33.75 -2.68
N CYS A 100 27.95 33.68 -2.91
CA CYS A 100 28.53 33.52 -4.25
C CYS A 100 28.68 32.03 -4.58
N GLY A 101 27.77 31.44 -5.35
CA GLY A 101 27.90 30.07 -5.84
C GLY A 101 26.57 29.33 -6.03
N GLN A 102 26.65 28.03 -6.36
CA GLN A 102 25.48 27.17 -6.53
C GLN A 102 24.80 26.78 -5.20
N HIS A 103 25.52 26.93 -4.08
CA HIS A 103 25.06 26.53 -2.75
C HIS A 103 24.66 27.74 -1.90
N ALA A 104 23.69 27.55 -1.01
CA ALA A 104 23.28 28.55 -0.03
C ALA A 104 24.41 28.88 0.98
N PRO A 105 24.30 29.97 1.77
CA PRO A 105 25.18 30.21 2.92
C PRO A 105 25.22 29.03 3.89
N SER A 106 26.26 28.97 4.73
CA SER A 106 26.33 28.04 5.87
C SER A 106 26.84 28.78 7.10
N SER A 107 25.95 29.01 8.05
CA SER A 107 26.22 29.63 9.36
C SER A 107 25.09 29.25 10.32
N PRO A 108 25.28 29.34 11.64
CA PRO A 108 24.20 29.02 12.59
C PRO A 108 23.00 29.96 12.42
N ARG A 109 23.26 31.23 12.10
CA ARG A 109 22.24 32.26 11.83
C ARG A 109 21.41 31.89 10.58
N TRP A 110 22.07 31.42 9.52
CA TRP A 110 21.40 30.97 8.31
C TRP A 110 20.56 29.72 8.56
N PHE A 111 21.11 28.72 9.25
CA PHE A 111 20.40 27.46 9.50
C PHE A 111 19.16 27.67 10.37
N LEU A 112 19.24 28.51 11.42
CA LEU A 112 18.07 28.96 12.19
C LEU A 112 17.05 29.69 11.30
N LEU A 113 17.49 30.67 10.50
CA LEU A 113 16.59 31.42 9.62
C LEU A 113 15.79 30.51 8.67
N THR A 114 16.38 29.40 8.19
CA THR A 114 15.62 28.44 7.39
C THR A 114 14.44 27.84 8.14
N ALA A 115 14.55 27.57 9.44
CA ALA A 115 13.45 27.04 10.25
C ALA A 115 12.31 28.08 10.39
N PHE A 116 12.66 29.33 10.71
CA PHE A 116 11.68 30.44 10.76
C PHE A 116 10.98 30.64 9.42
N ALA A 117 11.71 30.59 8.32
CA ALA A 117 11.15 30.74 6.98
C ALA A 117 10.24 29.55 6.60
N LEU A 118 10.61 28.32 6.99
CA LEU A 118 9.77 27.14 6.80
C LEU A 118 8.46 27.22 7.60
N ALA A 119 8.46 27.80 8.80
CA ALA A 119 7.23 28.07 9.55
C ALA A 119 6.29 29.06 8.83
N LYS A 120 6.82 29.93 7.97
CA LYS A 120 6.02 30.85 7.13
C LYS A 120 5.55 30.20 5.83
N GLY A 121 6.35 29.29 5.27
CA GLY A 121 6.09 28.66 3.97
C GLY A 121 6.60 27.23 3.88
N PRO A 122 5.91 26.24 4.49
CA PRO A 122 6.35 24.84 4.48
C PRO A 122 6.30 24.20 3.09
N SER A 123 5.65 24.82 2.10
CA SER A 123 5.65 24.35 0.71
C SER A 123 6.80 24.93 -0.14
N HIS A 124 7.64 25.80 0.42
CA HIS A 124 8.67 26.50 -0.34
C HIS A 124 9.89 25.59 -0.59
N TYR A 125 9.92 24.92 -1.75
CA TYR A 125 10.90 23.87 -2.07
C TYR A 125 12.36 24.34 -1.98
N THR A 126 12.67 25.60 -2.30
CA THR A 126 14.04 26.12 -2.22
C THR A 126 14.54 26.23 -0.77
N LEU A 127 13.65 26.45 0.20
CA LEU A 127 14.03 26.51 1.63
C LEU A 127 14.44 25.12 2.11
N TRP A 128 13.63 24.11 1.77
CA TRP A 128 13.96 22.72 2.07
C TRP A 128 15.25 22.26 1.41
N LYS A 129 15.48 22.65 0.15
CA LYS A 129 16.74 22.36 -0.54
C LYS A 129 17.94 22.96 0.22
N ASP A 130 17.90 24.26 0.51
CA ASP A 130 19.01 24.92 1.22
C ASP A 130 19.27 24.30 2.59
N ARG A 131 18.20 23.91 3.30
CA ARG A 131 18.29 23.24 4.59
C ARG A 131 18.97 21.88 4.47
N ARG A 132 18.61 21.06 3.46
CA ARG A 132 19.30 19.78 3.18
C ARG A 132 20.77 19.96 2.84
N ASP A 133 21.10 20.96 2.02
CA ASP A 133 22.48 21.23 1.61
C ASP A 133 23.41 21.48 2.83
N ILE A 134 22.85 21.98 3.94
CA ILE A 134 23.58 22.13 5.21
C ILE A 134 23.68 20.77 5.92
N VAL A 135 22.54 20.10 6.15
CA VAL A 135 22.46 18.86 6.93
C VAL A 135 23.31 17.73 6.33
N LEU A 136 23.33 17.60 5.00
CA LEU A 136 24.04 16.52 4.32
C LEU A 136 25.54 16.77 4.15
N HIS A 137 26.01 18.00 4.36
CA HIS A 137 27.40 18.36 4.11
C HIS A 137 28.17 18.58 5.44
N PRO A 138 29.16 17.72 5.77
CA PRO A 138 29.82 17.72 7.08
C PRO A 138 30.34 19.09 7.54
N THR A 139 31.12 19.76 6.67
CA THR A 139 31.70 21.08 6.98
C THR A 139 30.64 22.15 7.23
N ARG A 140 29.51 22.10 6.50
CA ARG A 140 28.46 23.12 6.59
C ARG A 140 27.66 22.96 7.88
N LEU A 141 27.34 21.72 8.25
CA LEU A 141 26.61 21.45 9.49
C LEU A 141 27.47 21.73 10.72
N LEU A 142 28.75 21.34 10.72
CA LEU A 142 29.68 21.62 11.84
C LEU A 142 29.93 23.12 12.03
N GLN A 143 29.77 23.94 10.99
CA GLN A 143 29.80 25.40 11.08
C GLN A 143 28.44 26.00 11.47
N SER A 144 27.40 25.20 11.62
CA SER A 144 26.02 25.62 11.90
C SER A 144 25.51 24.98 13.20
N THR A 145 26.35 24.91 14.23
CA THR A 145 26.04 24.32 15.54
C THR A 145 25.73 25.38 16.60
N GLN A 146 25.26 24.94 17.76
CA GLN A 146 25.09 25.82 18.93
C GLN A 146 26.41 26.44 19.38
N GLU A 147 27.53 25.68 19.33
CA GLU A 147 28.84 26.20 19.70
C GLU A 147 29.32 27.26 18.71
N ALA A 148 29.08 27.07 17.40
CA ALA A 148 29.37 28.07 16.38
C ALA A 148 28.60 29.38 16.65
N LEU A 149 27.32 29.29 17.02
CA LEU A 149 26.52 30.47 17.35
C LEU A 149 27.07 31.24 18.56
N ARG A 150 27.49 30.53 19.61
CA ARG A 150 28.07 31.14 20.81
C ARG A 150 29.38 31.86 20.54
N ASN A 151 30.19 31.32 19.63
CA ASN A 151 31.45 31.95 19.22
C ASN A 151 31.21 33.22 18.40
N ASP A 152 30.19 33.21 17.53
CA ASP A 152 29.80 34.38 16.73
C ASP A 152 29.16 35.49 17.58
N ALA A 153 28.40 35.13 18.61
CA ALA A 153 27.62 36.05 19.45
C ALA A 153 28.32 36.43 20.77
N SER A 154 29.66 36.42 20.82
CA SER A 154 30.42 36.56 22.07
C SER A 154 30.04 37.85 22.83
N GLY A 155 29.28 37.71 23.92
CA GLY A 155 28.87 38.80 24.81
C GLY A 155 27.37 39.14 24.81
N GLU A 156 26.55 38.56 23.92
CA GLU A 156 25.10 38.80 23.92
C GLU A 156 24.36 37.85 24.86
N GLN A 157 23.56 38.43 25.77
CA GLN A 157 22.68 37.68 26.67
C GLN A 157 21.30 37.54 26.04
N TRP A 158 21.01 36.37 25.48
CA TRP A 158 19.71 36.05 24.89
C TRP A 158 18.66 35.68 25.94
N SER A 159 17.38 35.85 25.61
CA SER A 159 16.29 35.39 26.49
C SER A 159 16.23 33.86 26.54
N ASP A 160 15.60 33.33 27.59
CA ASP A 160 15.45 31.88 27.78
C ASP A 160 14.67 31.24 26.62
N GLU A 161 13.66 31.92 26.07
CA GLU A 161 12.86 31.45 24.94
C GLU A 161 13.70 31.31 23.65
N PHE A 162 14.63 32.24 23.42
CA PHE A 162 15.53 32.14 22.27
C PHE A 162 16.57 31.03 22.48
N GLN A 163 17.06 30.83 23.71
CA GLN A 163 17.94 29.70 24.02
C GLN A 163 17.26 28.37 23.74
N ASP A 164 15.97 28.24 24.01
CA ASP A 164 15.21 27.03 23.68
C ASP A 164 15.02 26.86 22.16
N THR A 165 14.80 27.97 21.43
CA THR A 165 14.82 27.95 19.96
C THR A 165 16.15 27.42 19.42
N VAL A 166 17.27 27.91 19.95
CA VAL A 166 18.62 27.47 19.57
C VAL A 166 18.83 25.99 19.86
N LYS A 167 18.43 25.51 21.06
CA LYS A 167 18.56 24.08 21.43
C LYS A 167 17.77 23.16 20.51
N MET A 168 16.58 23.57 20.09
CA MET A 168 15.70 22.75 19.25
C MET A 168 16.11 22.76 17.77
N TRP A 169 16.65 23.88 17.27
CA TRP A 169 16.84 24.11 15.84
C TRP A 169 18.30 24.23 15.39
N LEU A 170 19.26 24.11 16.30
CA LEU A 170 20.69 23.90 16.01
C LEU A 170 21.24 22.67 16.76
N PRO A 171 22.03 21.80 16.10
CA PRO A 171 22.65 20.68 16.77
C PRO A 171 23.81 21.13 17.65
N LEU A 172 24.10 20.37 18.70
CA LEU A 172 25.43 20.35 19.30
C LEU A 172 26.38 19.61 18.38
N SER A 173 27.68 19.93 18.47
CA SER A 173 28.70 19.18 17.73
C SER A 173 28.70 17.70 18.13
N SER A 174 28.38 17.39 19.40
CA SER A 174 28.23 16.02 19.91
C SER A 174 26.99 15.28 19.38
N ASP A 175 25.97 15.98 18.91
CA ASP A 175 24.74 15.35 18.39
C ASP A 175 25.00 14.66 17.05
N VAL A 176 25.95 15.19 16.28
CA VAL A 176 26.24 14.80 14.88
C VAL A 176 27.58 14.08 14.72
N SER A 177 28.29 13.81 15.82
CA SER A 177 29.58 13.10 15.81
C SER A 177 29.45 11.66 16.30
N ASP A 178 30.24 10.74 15.75
CA ASP A 178 30.41 9.38 16.24
C ASP A 178 31.15 9.34 17.60
N PRO A 179 31.28 8.15 18.25
CA PRO A 179 32.00 8.03 19.52
C PRO A 179 33.49 8.41 19.46
N GLY A 180 34.08 8.40 18.26
CA GLY A 180 35.45 8.85 18.01
C GLY A 180 35.57 10.37 17.80
N GLY A 181 34.45 11.10 17.79
CA GLY A 181 34.39 12.54 17.56
C GLY A 181 34.33 12.95 16.08
N ASN A 182 34.28 11.99 15.14
CA ASN A 182 34.19 12.29 13.71
C ASN A 182 32.73 12.54 13.30
N TYR A 183 32.51 13.28 12.22
CA TYR A 183 31.16 13.51 11.69
C TYR A 183 30.45 12.20 11.30
N SER A 184 29.22 12.01 11.75
CA SER A 184 28.33 10.93 11.35
C SER A 184 27.12 11.47 10.59
N ARG A 185 26.98 11.09 9.31
CA ARG A 185 25.82 11.44 8.49
C ARG A 185 24.52 10.86 9.05
N LEU A 186 24.54 9.63 9.56
CA LEU A 186 23.37 8.99 10.16
C LEU A 186 22.88 9.74 11.41
N ARG A 187 23.80 10.20 12.27
CA ARG A 187 23.45 11.03 13.43
C ARG A 187 22.96 12.41 13.04
N ALA A 188 23.57 13.05 12.05
CA ALA A 188 23.10 14.32 11.50
C ALA A 188 21.66 14.20 10.95
N VAL A 189 21.38 13.12 10.23
CA VAL A 189 20.04 12.83 9.73
C VAL A 189 19.08 12.54 10.88
N GLN A 190 19.42 11.68 11.85
CA GLN A 190 18.59 11.45 13.04
C GLN A 190 18.21 12.75 13.75
N TRP A 191 19.18 13.64 13.98
CA TRP A 191 18.93 14.93 14.62
C TRP A 191 17.93 15.76 13.82
N GLU A 192 18.12 15.88 12.51
CA GLU A 192 17.23 16.66 11.65
C GLU A 192 15.83 16.02 11.57
N LEU A 193 15.73 14.70 11.48
CA LEU A 193 14.45 13.96 11.50
C LEU A 193 13.65 14.24 12.78
N LYS A 194 14.34 14.39 13.91
CA LYS A 194 13.72 14.80 15.19
C LYS A 194 13.27 16.26 15.14
N ALA A 195 14.14 17.17 14.69
CA ALA A 195 13.83 18.60 14.63
C ALA A 195 12.62 18.91 13.72
N ILE A 196 12.54 18.28 12.55
CA ILE A 196 11.45 18.49 11.58
C ILE A 196 10.24 17.58 11.80
N GLY A 197 10.24 16.72 12.82
CA GLY A 197 9.11 15.81 13.11
C GLY A 197 7.78 16.54 13.32
N CYS A 198 7.82 17.72 13.97
CA CYS A 198 6.66 18.58 14.13
C CYS A 198 6.07 19.07 12.79
N PHE A 199 6.90 19.31 11.77
CA PHE A 199 6.42 19.64 10.42
C PHE A 199 5.71 18.46 9.77
N ASN A 200 6.23 17.22 9.90
CA ASN A 200 5.58 16.03 9.34
C ASN A 200 4.18 15.80 9.92
N ARG A 201 4.01 15.97 11.23
CA ARG A 201 2.73 15.76 11.93
C ARG A 201 1.73 16.90 11.73
N LYS A 202 2.19 18.15 11.61
CA LYS A 202 1.31 19.28 11.32
C LYS A 202 0.94 19.41 9.85
N HIS A 203 1.90 19.20 8.96
CA HIS A 203 1.76 19.41 7.52
C HIS A 203 1.74 18.08 6.77
N THR A 204 0.87 17.17 7.20
CA THR A 204 0.80 15.78 6.72
C THR A 204 0.51 15.64 5.22
N LYS A 205 -0.01 16.69 4.57
CA LYS A 205 -0.33 16.73 3.12
C LYS A 205 0.63 17.62 2.31
N ASN A 206 1.83 17.86 2.84
CA ASN A 206 2.84 18.68 2.19
C ASN A 206 3.91 17.80 1.52
N PHE A 207 4.08 17.95 0.20
CA PHE A 207 5.08 17.20 -0.56
C PHE A 207 6.50 17.44 -0.08
N GLN A 208 6.88 18.69 0.18
CA GLN A 208 8.25 19.07 0.49
C GLN A 208 8.68 18.53 1.85
N VAL A 209 7.79 18.52 2.83
CA VAL A 209 8.03 17.98 4.18
C VAL A 209 8.35 16.47 4.14
N TRP A 210 7.53 15.68 3.45
CA TRP A 210 7.78 14.23 3.31
C TRP A 210 8.94 13.91 2.39
N HIS A 211 9.16 14.72 1.35
CA HIS A 211 10.29 14.56 0.45
C HIS A 211 11.62 14.87 1.14
N HIS A 212 11.70 15.95 1.93
CA HIS A 212 12.89 16.29 2.72
C HIS A 212 13.32 15.12 3.61
N ARG A 213 12.36 14.56 4.34
CA ARG A 213 12.56 13.41 5.22
C ARG A 213 13.10 12.19 4.47
N LYS A 214 12.48 11.86 3.33
CA LYS A 214 12.89 10.76 2.45
C LYS A 214 14.32 10.94 1.92
N GLU A 215 14.64 12.11 1.37
CA GLU A 215 15.95 12.36 0.76
C GLU A 215 17.08 12.26 1.79
N LEU A 216 16.89 12.80 3.01
CA LEU A 216 17.88 12.69 4.07
C LEU A 216 18.21 11.22 4.40
N LEU A 217 17.18 10.40 4.55
CA LEU A 217 17.35 8.97 4.81
C LEU A 217 17.98 8.24 3.62
N MET A 218 17.58 8.56 2.38
CA MET A 218 18.22 7.97 1.18
C MET A 218 19.73 8.25 1.15
N GLU A 219 20.12 9.49 1.38
CA GLU A 219 21.53 9.92 1.37
C GLU A 219 22.34 9.38 2.55
N ALA A 220 21.71 9.15 3.70
CA ALA A 220 22.36 8.49 4.84
C ALA A 220 22.52 6.99 4.63
N LEU A 221 21.54 6.32 4.04
CA LEU A 221 21.58 4.88 3.77
C LEU A 221 22.47 4.52 2.58
N ALA A 222 22.68 5.45 1.63
CA ALA A 222 23.54 5.23 0.46
C ALA A 222 25.01 4.98 0.82
N ASP A 223 25.48 5.52 1.96
CA ASP A 223 26.85 5.33 2.44
C ASP A 223 27.03 4.01 3.22
N VAL A 224 25.94 3.30 3.53
CA VAL A 224 25.98 2.06 4.32
C VAL A 224 26.31 0.87 3.42
N ASP A 225 27.24 0.02 3.86
CA ASP A 225 27.60 -1.20 3.14
C ASP A 225 26.34 -2.07 2.90
N PRO A 226 26.04 -2.47 1.65
CA PRO A 226 24.91 -3.35 1.35
C PRO A 226 24.87 -4.64 2.18
N GLU A 227 26.03 -5.19 2.59
CA GLU A 227 26.10 -6.36 3.47
C GLU A 227 25.52 -6.09 4.86
N VAL A 228 25.66 -4.86 5.36
CA VAL A 228 25.08 -4.43 6.64
C VAL A 228 23.56 -4.36 6.56
N LEU A 229 23.03 -3.93 5.41
CA LEU A 229 21.58 -3.79 5.16
C LEU A 229 20.86 -5.11 4.84
N LYS A 230 21.55 -6.26 4.86
CA LYS A 230 20.92 -7.57 4.58
C LYS A 230 20.03 -8.08 5.70
N SER A 231 20.31 -7.71 6.94
CA SER A 231 19.55 -8.19 8.09
C SER A 231 19.38 -7.14 9.16
N ARG A 232 18.27 -7.21 9.89
CA ARG A 232 17.99 -6.31 11.00
C ARG A 232 19.07 -6.35 12.08
N SER A 233 19.55 -7.54 12.44
CA SER A 233 20.57 -7.71 13.48
C SER A 233 21.91 -7.10 13.09
N THR A 234 22.33 -7.28 11.83
CA THR A 234 23.58 -6.70 11.35
C THR A 234 23.49 -5.17 11.31
N PHE A 235 22.36 -4.62 10.84
CA PHE A 235 22.18 -3.18 10.78
C PHE A 235 22.06 -2.55 12.17
N GLU A 236 21.35 -3.17 13.10
CA GLU A 236 21.27 -2.73 14.50
C GLU A 236 22.66 -2.69 15.15
N GLU A 237 23.47 -3.74 14.97
CA GLU A 237 24.83 -3.79 15.52
C GLU A 237 25.73 -2.71 14.91
N TYR A 238 25.65 -2.49 13.59
CA TYR A 238 26.36 -1.42 12.92
C TYR A 238 25.99 -0.03 13.49
N LEU A 239 24.69 0.25 13.64
CA LEU A 239 24.23 1.52 14.20
C LEU A 239 24.75 1.73 15.63
N ARG A 240 24.72 0.69 16.47
CA ARG A 240 25.17 0.78 17.86
C ARG A 240 26.67 1.00 17.98
N THR A 241 27.45 0.22 17.22
CA THR A 241 28.91 0.22 17.32
C THR A 241 29.56 1.42 16.64
N VAL A 242 29.07 1.81 15.46
CA VAL A 242 29.67 2.87 14.64
C VAL A 242 29.07 4.23 14.98
N HIS A 243 27.79 4.30 15.33
CA HIS A 243 27.08 5.56 15.48
C HIS A 243 26.46 5.79 16.86
N CYS A 244 26.48 4.81 17.77
CA CYS A 244 25.72 4.84 19.03
C CYS A 244 24.23 5.18 18.82
N MET A 245 23.66 4.63 17.75
CA MET A 245 22.26 4.74 17.40
C MET A 245 21.57 3.38 17.50
N ASN A 246 20.24 3.38 17.62
CA ASN A 246 19.41 2.21 17.44
C ASN A 246 18.63 2.33 16.14
N PHE A 247 18.18 1.21 15.55
CA PHE A 247 17.34 1.28 14.36
C PHE A 247 16.05 2.09 14.58
N SER A 248 15.49 2.05 15.80
CA SER A 248 14.30 2.82 16.18
C SER A 248 14.46 4.34 16.02
N ASP A 249 15.69 4.85 16.00
CA ASP A 249 15.98 6.28 15.84
C ASP A 249 15.70 6.79 14.42
N ILE A 250 15.65 5.88 13.44
CA ILE A 250 15.41 6.17 12.02
C ILE A 250 14.29 5.31 11.43
N ASP A 251 13.56 4.56 12.26
CA ASP A 251 12.43 3.72 11.84
C ASP A 251 11.18 4.57 11.60
N GLU A 252 10.87 4.79 10.33
CA GLU A 252 9.77 5.67 9.90
C GLU A 252 8.38 5.07 10.08
N ARG A 253 8.28 3.78 10.42
CA ARG A 253 6.99 3.10 10.53
C ARG A 253 6.14 3.64 11.68
N SER A 254 6.75 4.03 12.80
CA SER A 254 6.04 4.60 13.95
C SER A 254 5.38 5.93 13.59
N LEU A 255 6.17 6.88 13.08
CA LEU A 255 5.68 8.17 12.60
C LEU A 255 4.57 8.02 11.54
N CYS A 256 4.77 7.11 10.58
CA CYS A 256 3.74 6.85 9.57
C CYS A 256 2.44 6.32 10.22
N SER A 257 2.55 5.46 11.22
CA SER A 257 1.39 4.91 11.95
C SER A 257 0.67 6.02 12.73
N ASP A 258 1.39 6.90 13.42
CA ASP A 258 0.82 8.05 14.14
C ASP A 258 -0.05 8.91 13.22
N VAL A 259 0.45 9.21 12.01
CA VAL A 259 -0.28 10.03 11.05
C VAL A 259 -1.44 9.27 10.42
N LEU A 260 -1.26 7.98 10.10
CA LEU A 260 -2.31 7.14 9.51
C LEU A 260 -3.44 6.81 10.50
N ASN A 261 -3.18 6.78 11.81
CA ASN A 261 -4.24 6.65 12.81
C ASN A 261 -5.21 7.84 12.78
N ASN A 262 -4.73 9.01 12.37
CA ASN A 262 -5.53 10.24 12.24
C ASN A 262 -6.12 10.43 10.83
N ASP A 263 -5.34 10.17 9.79
CA ASP A 263 -5.76 10.22 8.38
C ASP A 263 -5.30 8.94 7.67
N ASN A 264 -6.10 7.88 7.81
CA ASN A 264 -5.78 6.53 7.32
C ASN A 264 -5.69 6.40 5.78
N LYS A 265 -6.03 7.48 5.07
CA LYS A 265 -5.98 7.60 3.60
C LYS A 265 -4.96 8.64 3.13
N ASN A 266 -4.09 9.12 4.02
CA ASN A 266 -3.06 10.09 3.65
C ASN A 266 -2.07 9.50 2.62
N TYR A 267 -2.18 9.96 1.38
CA TYR A 267 -1.40 9.47 0.25
C TYR A 267 0.12 9.69 0.43
N HIS A 268 0.54 10.83 0.99
CA HIS A 268 1.97 11.12 1.18
C HIS A 268 2.62 10.16 2.16
N VAL A 269 1.88 9.82 3.23
CA VAL A 269 2.35 8.92 4.28
C VAL A 269 2.40 7.49 3.77
N TRP A 270 1.39 7.04 3.02
CA TRP A 270 1.42 5.73 2.37
C TRP A 270 2.58 5.60 1.39
N LEU A 271 2.84 6.62 0.57
CA LEU A 271 4.02 6.65 -0.30
C LEU A 271 5.33 6.60 0.47
N HIS A 272 5.43 7.35 1.58
CA HIS A 272 6.63 7.37 2.41
C HIS A 272 6.86 6.03 3.11
N ARG A 273 5.83 5.46 3.75
CA ARG A 273 5.89 4.14 4.40
C ARG A 273 6.26 3.06 3.40
N SER A 274 5.60 3.04 2.24
CA SER A 274 5.90 2.10 1.17
C SER A 274 7.34 2.25 0.70
N TRP A 275 7.85 3.47 0.49
CA TRP A 275 9.25 3.66 0.14
C TRP A 275 10.19 3.15 1.24
N PHE A 276 9.94 3.49 2.51
CA PHE A 276 10.84 3.17 3.61
C PHE A 276 11.02 1.66 3.81
N VAL A 277 9.92 0.89 3.80
CA VAL A 277 9.99 -0.56 3.99
C VAL A 277 10.75 -1.27 2.86
N HIS A 278 10.84 -0.68 1.68
CA HIS A 278 11.65 -1.19 0.56
C HIS A 278 13.09 -0.67 0.58
N ALA A 279 13.31 0.56 1.05
CA ALA A 279 14.66 1.11 1.24
C ALA A 279 15.45 0.30 2.29
N VAL A 280 14.75 -0.19 3.32
CA VAL A 280 15.27 -1.09 4.35
C VAL A 280 14.74 -2.50 4.11
N SER A 281 15.22 -3.15 3.04
CA SER A 281 14.60 -4.35 2.45
C SER A 281 14.38 -5.54 3.39
N PHE A 282 15.16 -5.67 4.48
CA PHE A 282 14.93 -6.72 5.46
C PHE A 282 13.57 -6.61 6.16
N LEU A 283 12.93 -5.42 6.20
CA LEU A 283 11.62 -5.20 6.82
C LEU A 283 10.48 -5.92 6.11
N VAL A 284 10.66 -6.28 4.85
CA VAL A 284 9.69 -7.00 4.02
C VAL A 284 10.25 -8.33 3.54
N ALA A 285 11.27 -8.87 4.22
CA ALA A 285 11.83 -10.16 3.86
C ALA A 285 10.78 -11.29 3.97
N PRO A 286 10.59 -12.11 2.92
CA PRO A 286 9.68 -13.26 2.97
C PRO A 286 10.25 -14.38 3.85
N PRO A 287 9.43 -15.36 4.25
CA PRO A 287 9.95 -16.56 4.95
C PRO A 287 10.87 -17.38 4.04
N SER A 288 11.72 -18.21 4.64
CA SER A 288 12.57 -19.14 3.89
C SER A 288 11.72 -20.25 3.24
N TRP A 289 12.25 -20.84 2.17
CA TRP A 289 11.64 -21.98 1.53
C TRP A 289 11.54 -23.19 2.46
N ASP A 290 12.54 -23.44 3.30
CA ASP A 290 12.51 -24.53 4.28
C ASP A 290 11.30 -24.40 5.22
N SER A 291 11.08 -23.21 5.80
CA SER A 291 9.93 -22.97 6.68
C SER A 291 8.59 -23.04 5.95
N LEU A 292 8.53 -22.64 4.69
CA LEU A 292 7.33 -22.77 3.87
C LEU A 292 7.01 -24.24 3.56
N LEU A 293 8.01 -25.01 3.13
CA LEU A 293 7.85 -26.42 2.80
C LEU A 293 7.45 -27.22 4.04
N GLU A 294 8.06 -26.98 5.20
CA GLU A 294 7.66 -27.59 6.46
C GLU A 294 6.19 -27.28 6.80
N CYS A 295 5.78 -26.02 6.66
CA CYS A 295 4.41 -25.57 6.96
C CYS A 295 3.37 -26.22 6.04
N TYR A 296 3.64 -26.28 4.73
CA TYR A 296 2.66 -26.75 3.74
C TYR A 296 2.74 -28.26 3.44
N GLN A 297 3.89 -28.94 3.66
CA GLN A 297 3.99 -30.40 3.56
C GLN A 297 3.37 -31.12 4.77
N ALA A 298 3.41 -30.53 5.97
CA ALA A 298 2.74 -31.08 7.16
C ALA A 298 1.20 -31.12 7.00
N SER A 299 0.64 -30.24 6.15
CA SER A 299 -0.78 -30.22 5.80
C SER A 299 -1.20 -31.43 4.96
N GLU A 300 -0.32 -31.99 4.13
CA GLU A 300 -0.59 -33.21 3.35
C GLU A 300 -0.51 -34.48 4.21
N ALA A 301 0.41 -34.55 5.17
CA ALA A 301 0.57 -35.71 6.04
C ALA A 301 -0.59 -35.90 7.05
N SER A 302 -1.33 -34.84 7.36
CA SER A 302 -2.50 -34.87 8.26
C SER A 302 -3.82 -35.22 7.54
N ASN A 303 -3.87 -35.10 6.21
CA ASN A 303 -4.98 -35.55 5.38
C ASN A 303 -4.63 -36.89 4.72
N GLY A 304 -4.74 -37.97 5.49
CA GLY A 304 -4.21 -39.29 5.16
C GLY A 304 -4.52 -39.84 3.75
N SER A 305 -3.47 -40.44 3.18
CA SER A 305 -3.49 -41.72 2.45
C SER A 305 -4.45 -41.85 1.25
N SER A 306 -3.99 -41.51 0.05
CA SER A 306 -4.33 -42.22 -1.19
C SER A 306 -3.34 -41.91 -2.31
N GLY A 307 -2.50 -42.89 -2.64
CA GLY A 307 -1.85 -43.17 -3.94
C GLY A 307 -1.37 -42.02 -4.84
N GLY A 308 -0.08 -42.02 -5.14
CA GLY A 308 0.51 -41.25 -6.24
C GLY A 308 -0.20 -41.53 -7.56
N GLY A 309 -1.00 -40.56 -8.00
CA GLY A 309 -1.67 -40.51 -9.28
C GLY A 309 -2.01 -39.07 -9.58
N MET A 310 -1.69 -38.62 -10.80
CA MET A 310 -2.06 -37.31 -11.33
C MET A 310 -3.57 -37.10 -11.09
N ARG A 311 -3.95 -36.16 -10.21
CA ARG A 311 -5.36 -35.87 -9.93
C ARG A 311 -6.01 -35.35 -11.21
N ARG A 312 -7.12 -35.98 -11.63
CA ARG A 312 -7.93 -35.53 -12.79
C ARG A 312 -8.74 -34.30 -12.40
N ALA A 313 -9.06 -33.46 -13.37
CA ALA A 313 -9.91 -32.26 -13.27
C ALA A 313 -11.37 -32.50 -12.76
N GLU A 314 -11.73 -33.73 -12.39
CA GLU A 314 -13.05 -34.09 -11.86
C GLU A 314 -13.04 -34.47 -10.36
N ASP A 315 -11.85 -34.58 -9.73
CA ASP A 315 -11.76 -34.73 -8.27
C ASP A 315 -11.88 -33.35 -7.63
N LYS A 316 -13.08 -33.09 -7.06
CA LYS A 316 -13.47 -31.87 -6.35
C LYS A 316 -12.28 -31.20 -5.65
N MET A 317 -11.90 -30.03 -6.14
CA MET A 317 -10.98 -29.14 -5.43
C MET A 317 -11.43 -29.04 -3.97
N PRO A 318 -10.52 -29.12 -2.99
CA PRO A 318 -10.90 -29.04 -1.60
C PRO A 318 -11.69 -27.75 -1.38
N PRO A 319 -12.85 -27.82 -0.69
CA PRO A 319 -13.72 -26.66 -0.52
C PRO A 319 -12.97 -25.55 0.23
N ILE A 320 -13.15 -24.32 -0.23
CA ILE A 320 -12.68 -23.13 0.49
C ILE A 320 -13.14 -23.22 1.95
N ARG A 321 -12.22 -22.93 2.88
CA ARG A 321 -12.52 -22.99 4.32
C ARG A 321 -13.78 -22.17 4.65
N PRO A 322 -14.67 -22.66 5.52
CA PRO A 322 -15.92 -21.98 5.82
C PRO A 322 -15.71 -20.54 6.29
N PHE A 323 -16.59 -19.65 5.85
CA PHE A 323 -16.55 -18.25 6.25
C PHE A 323 -17.20 -18.05 7.63
N VAL A 324 -16.60 -17.20 8.44
CA VAL A 324 -17.02 -16.96 9.82
C VAL A 324 -17.87 -15.69 9.92
N MET A 325 -18.93 -15.70 10.73
CA MET A 325 -19.79 -14.53 10.95
C MET A 325 -19.33 -13.66 12.14
N GLN A 326 -19.64 -12.36 12.05
CA GLN A 326 -19.30 -11.20 12.89
C GLN A 326 -18.54 -11.41 14.22
N ASN A 327 -19.07 -12.19 15.18
CA ASN A 327 -18.52 -12.24 16.55
C ASN A 327 -17.16 -12.96 16.68
N LYS A 328 -16.60 -13.47 15.58
CA LYS A 328 -15.31 -14.19 15.56
C LYS A 328 -14.35 -13.73 14.45
N VAL A 329 -14.69 -12.72 13.65
CA VAL A 329 -13.83 -12.24 12.54
C VAL A 329 -12.47 -11.74 13.06
N ALA A 330 -12.48 -11.08 14.22
CA ALA A 330 -11.27 -10.70 14.95
C ALA A 330 -10.33 -11.89 15.24
N LYS A 331 -10.89 -13.02 15.70
CA LYS A 331 -10.12 -14.24 16.03
C LYS A 331 -9.74 -15.07 14.80
N SER A 332 -10.48 -14.97 13.69
CA SER A 332 -10.12 -15.66 12.44
C SER A 332 -9.05 -14.91 11.63
N ASN A 333 -8.96 -13.58 11.77
CA ASN A 333 -7.96 -12.77 11.06
C ASN A 333 -6.54 -12.89 11.66
N GLU A 334 -6.39 -13.48 12.85
CA GLU A 334 -5.08 -13.86 13.42
C GLU A 334 -4.45 -15.09 12.73
N ALA A 335 -5.25 -15.88 12.02
CA ALA A 335 -4.82 -17.14 11.39
C ALA A 335 -4.19 -16.95 10.00
N PHE A 336 -3.39 -15.90 9.81
CA PHE A 336 -2.50 -15.85 8.65
C PHE A 336 -1.37 -16.85 8.88
N THR A 337 -1.42 -17.94 8.11
CA THR A 337 -0.56 -19.13 8.13
C THR A 337 0.85 -18.90 7.57
N LEU A 338 1.22 -17.65 7.25
CA LEU A 338 2.59 -17.34 6.87
C LEU A 338 3.54 -17.62 8.05
N PRO A 339 4.60 -18.42 7.84
CA PRO A 339 5.63 -18.62 8.85
C PRO A 339 6.21 -17.29 9.36
N GLN A 340 6.82 -17.33 10.55
CA GLN A 340 7.39 -16.13 11.14
C GLN A 340 8.47 -15.51 10.22
N CYS A 341 8.28 -14.25 9.85
CA CYS A 341 9.20 -13.46 9.03
C CYS A 341 8.94 -11.97 9.24
N GLU A 342 9.83 -11.11 8.73
CA GLU A 342 9.72 -9.65 8.87
C GLU A 342 8.51 -9.09 8.10
N LEU A 343 8.24 -9.59 6.88
CA LEU A 343 7.07 -9.20 6.08
C LEU A 343 5.73 -9.39 6.83
N ARG A 344 5.66 -10.37 7.73
CA ARG A 344 4.45 -10.67 8.52
C ARG A 344 4.01 -9.45 9.34
N SER A 345 4.95 -8.64 9.83
CA SER A 345 4.64 -7.44 10.62
C SER A 345 3.85 -6.41 9.80
N GLU A 346 4.22 -6.20 8.54
CA GLU A 346 3.58 -5.24 7.64
C GLU A 346 2.22 -5.77 7.12
N LEU A 347 2.11 -7.07 6.89
CA LEU A 347 0.82 -7.71 6.60
C LEU A 347 -0.14 -7.64 7.80
N ARG A 348 0.35 -7.80 9.03
CA ARG A 348 -0.45 -7.61 10.25
C ARG A 348 -0.89 -6.16 10.42
N TYR A 349 0.01 -5.21 10.15
CA TYR A 349 -0.31 -3.78 10.19
C TYR A 349 -1.46 -3.43 9.23
N THR A 350 -1.39 -3.87 7.97
CA THR A 350 -2.49 -3.65 7.01
C THR A 350 -3.78 -4.37 7.43
N ALA A 351 -3.69 -5.56 8.01
CA ALA A 351 -4.86 -6.27 8.53
C ALA A 351 -5.53 -5.52 9.69
N GLY A 352 -4.76 -4.88 10.58
CA GLY A 352 -5.28 -4.01 11.64
C GLY A 352 -6.06 -2.83 11.07
N LEU A 353 -5.50 -2.12 10.10
CA LEU A 353 -6.19 -0.99 9.46
C LEU A 353 -7.45 -1.41 8.67
N ILE A 354 -7.44 -2.60 8.05
CA ILE A 354 -8.62 -3.15 7.38
C ILE A 354 -9.68 -3.60 8.40
N LEU A 355 -9.26 -4.09 9.57
CA LEU A 355 -10.17 -4.42 10.65
C LEU A 355 -10.89 -3.17 11.19
N GLU A 356 -10.16 -2.06 11.32
CA GLU A 356 -10.70 -0.77 11.75
C GLU A 356 -11.60 -0.12 10.69
N ASP A 357 -11.15 -0.06 9.43
CA ASP A 357 -11.90 0.44 8.28
C ASP A 357 -11.69 -0.49 7.08
N CYS A 358 -12.60 -1.44 6.89
CA CYS A 358 -12.52 -2.38 5.76
C CYS A 358 -12.68 -1.71 4.40
N LEU A 359 -13.12 -0.44 4.34
CA LEU A 359 -13.22 0.38 3.13
C LEU A 359 -11.96 1.21 2.89
N ASN A 360 -10.90 1.03 3.69
CA ASN A 360 -9.62 1.69 3.50
C ASN A 360 -8.86 1.10 2.30
N ASN A 361 -9.16 1.62 1.10
CA ASN A 361 -8.50 1.18 -0.13
C ASN A 361 -6.96 1.32 -0.07
N SER A 362 -6.41 2.30 0.64
CA SER A 362 -4.96 2.46 0.75
C SER A 362 -4.30 1.28 1.49
N ALA A 363 -4.94 0.77 2.55
CA ALA A 363 -4.47 -0.41 3.27
C ALA A 363 -4.55 -1.68 2.39
N TRP A 364 -5.63 -1.85 1.62
CA TRP A 364 -5.76 -2.95 0.64
C TRP A 364 -4.71 -2.87 -0.47
N CYS A 365 -4.48 -1.68 -1.04
CA CYS A 365 -3.47 -1.46 -2.06
C CYS A 365 -2.06 -1.76 -1.55
N HIS A 366 -1.71 -1.28 -0.36
CA HIS A 366 -0.40 -1.56 0.25
C HIS A 366 -0.24 -3.05 0.55
N ARG A 367 -1.28 -3.70 1.10
CA ARG A 367 -1.28 -5.15 1.36
C ARG A 367 -1.05 -5.95 0.09
N PHE A 368 -1.76 -5.63 -1.00
CA PHE A 368 -1.56 -6.31 -2.28
C PHE A 368 -0.16 -6.05 -2.84
N HIS A 369 0.34 -4.82 -2.72
CA HIS A 369 1.67 -4.44 -3.20
C HIS A 369 2.76 -5.30 -2.56
N ILE A 370 2.79 -5.39 -1.23
CA ILE A 370 3.80 -6.18 -0.51
C ILE A 370 3.58 -7.70 -0.69
N PHE A 371 2.33 -8.16 -0.78
CA PHE A 371 2.04 -9.56 -1.07
C PHE A 371 2.54 -9.97 -2.47
N ASN A 372 2.31 -9.14 -3.48
CA ASN A 372 2.77 -9.41 -4.84
C ASN A 372 4.31 -9.30 -4.97
N ASN A 373 4.88 -8.17 -4.54
CA ASN A 373 6.27 -7.84 -4.83
C ASN A 373 7.25 -8.51 -3.87
N ASP A 374 6.93 -8.52 -2.57
CA ASP A 374 7.87 -8.96 -1.53
C ASP A 374 7.67 -10.41 -1.10
N LEU A 375 6.47 -10.97 -1.32
CA LEU A 375 6.22 -12.40 -1.12
C LEU A 375 6.27 -13.18 -2.43
N ILE A 376 5.24 -13.10 -3.27
CA ILE A 376 5.08 -14.01 -4.42
C ILE A 376 6.23 -13.85 -5.43
N THR A 377 6.57 -12.61 -5.81
CA THR A 377 7.65 -12.36 -6.77
C THR A 377 9.02 -12.78 -6.23
N LYS A 378 9.33 -12.48 -4.96
CA LYS A 378 10.60 -12.90 -4.34
C LYS A 378 10.71 -14.41 -4.20
N LEU A 379 9.64 -15.10 -3.82
CA LEU A 379 9.61 -16.55 -3.73
C LEU A 379 9.83 -17.20 -5.09
N LEU A 380 9.13 -16.75 -6.14
CA LEU A 380 9.34 -17.24 -7.50
C LEU A 380 10.81 -17.10 -7.96
N GLN A 381 11.46 -15.99 -7.61
CA GLN A 381 12.86 -15.72 -7.97
C GLN A 381 13.85 -16.58 -7.16
N SER A 382 13.58 -16.84 -5.88
CA SER A 382 14.48 -17.61 -5.01
C SER A 382 14.28 -19.13 -5.11
N GLY A 383 13.09 -19.58 -5.52
CA GLY A 383 12.69 -21.00 -5.60
C GLY A 383 13.13 -21.72 -6.87
N THR A 384 14.05 -21.16 -7.66
CA THR A 384 14.45 -21.71 -8.97
C THR A 384 15.10 -23.09 -8.89
N HIS A 385 15.74 -23.41 -7.76
CA HIS A 385 16.43 -24.67 -7.47
C HIS A 385 15.49 -25.78 -6.96
N LEU A 386 14.26 -25.45 -6.58
CA LEU A 386 13.28 -26.39 -6.04
C LEU A 386 12.50 -27.12 -7.14
N ARG A 387 11.83 -28.21 -6.79
CA ARG A 387 10.94 -28.89 -7.74
C ARG A 387 9.76 -27.98 -8.04
N LYS A 388 9.40 -27.86 -9.32
CA LYS A 388 8.32 -26.96 -9.77
C LYS A 388 6.98 -27.25 -9.09
N VAL A 389 6.68 -28.51 -8.83
CA VAL A 389 5.48 -28.92 -8.07
C VAL A 389 5.47 -28.36 -6.65
N GLU A 390 6.62 -28.31 -5.97
CA GLU A 390 6.71 -27.76 -4.61
C GLU A 390 6.46 -26.26 -4.61
N VAL A 391 7.09 -25.55 -5.56
CA VAL A 391 6.90 -24.11 -5.75
C VAL A 391 5.43 -23.82 -6.06
N GLU A 392 4.82 -24.55 -7.00
CA GLU A 392 3.42 -24.38 -7.37
C GLU A 392 2.46 -24.61 -6.19
N THR A 393 2.71 -25.66 -5.41
CA THR A 393 1.90 -26.00 -4.23
C THR A 393 1.94 -24.86 -3.20
N VAL A 394 3.13 -24.38 -2.85
CA VAL A 394 3.28 -23.28 -1.88
C VAL A 394 2.64 -21.99 -2.40
N LEU A 395 2.86 -21.64 -3.67
CA LEU A 395 2.27 -20.43 -4.26
C LEU A 395 0.74 -20.50 -4.29
N ARG A 396 0.19 -21.68 -4.62
CA ARG A 396 -1.25 -21.91 -4.62
C ARG A 396 -1.83 -21.71 -3.23
N GLU A 397 -1.23 -22.31 -2.21
CA GLU A 397 -1.73 -22.20 -0.83
C GLU A 397 -1.62 -20.75 -0.33
N LEU A 398 -0.49 -20.07 -0.52
CA LEU A 398 -0.35 -18.65 -0.13
C LEU A 398 -1.42 -17.76 -0.78
N CYS A 399 -1.65 -17.90 -2.08
CA CYS A 399 -2.68 -17.14 -2.79
C CYS A 399 -4.10 -17.55 -2.38
N LEU A 400 -4.35 -18.84 -2.09
CA LEU A 400 -5.64 -19.30 -1.59
C LEU A 400 -5.96 -18.71 -0.22
N GLU A 401 -4.99 -18.66 0.69
CA GLU A 401 -5.12 -18.06 2.03
C GLU A 401 -5.43 -16.56 1.93
N GLU A 402 -4.69 -15.83 1.10
CA GLU A 402 -4.88 -14.39 0.91
C GLU A 402 -6.18 -14.06 0.17
N MET A 403 -6.57 -14.88 -0.80
CA MET A 403 -7.87 -14.77 -1.47
C MET A 403 -9.01 -15.06 -0.48
N HIS A 404 -8.87 -16.08 0.38
CA HIS A 404 -9.84 -16.38 1.43
C HIS A 404 -10.02 -15.20 2.38
N TYR A 405 -8.91 -14.60 2.83
CA TYR A 405 -8.93 -13.39 3.66
C TYR A 405 -9.78 -12.29 3.02
N ALA A 406 -9.59 -12.00 1.74
CA ALA A 406 -10.39 -10.99 1.05
C ALA A 406 -11.86 -11.42 0.83
N LEU A 407 -12.14 -12.70 0.55
CA LEU A 407 -13.50 -13.22 0.41
C LEU A 407 -14.29 -13.18 1.72
N GLN A 408 -13.63 -13.37 2.86
CA GLN A 408 -14.23 -13.18 4.18
C GLN A 408 -14.76 -11.75 4.36
N TRP A 409 -14.03 -10.76 3.85
CA TRP A 409 -14.47 -9.36 3.83
C TRP A 409 -15.58 -9.09 2.81
N CYS A 410 -15.60 -9.78 1.67
CA CYS A 410 -16.71 -9.71 0.71
C CYS A 410 -18.04 -10.18 1.32
N ILE A 411 -18.00 -11.18 2.21
CA ILE A 411 -19.20 -11.67 2.93
C ILE A 411 -19.59 -10.72 4.05
N TYR A 412 -18.59 -10.20 4.77
CA TYR A 412 -18.82 -9.26 5.86
C TYR A 412 -19.47 -7.96 5.35
N GLU A 413 -18.87 -7.35 4.34
CA GLU A 413 -19.31 -6.11 3.72
C GLU A 413 -19.45 -6.28 2.19
N PRO A 414 -20.61 -6.79 1.70
CA PRO A 414 -20.82 -7.08 0.27
C PRO A 414 -20.94 -5.83 -0.62
N SER A 415 -20.83 -4.63 -0.05
CA SER A 415 -20.71 -3.36 -0.79
C SER A 415 -19.26 -2.86 -0.93
N ASN A 416 -18.28 -3.55 -0.32
CA ASN A 416 -16.88 -3.17 -0.34
C ASN A 416 -16.17 -3.60 -1.63
N GLU A 417 -15.92 -2.64 -2.53
CA GLU A 417 -15.17 -2.88 -3.77
C GLU A 417 -13.73 -3.31 -3.54
N CYS A 418 -13.12 -2.89 -2.44
CA CYS A 418 -11.70 -3.15 -2.15
C CYS A 418 -11.46 -4.66 -2.00
N SER A 419 -12.31 -5.36 -1.24
CA SER A 419 -12.18 -6.81 -1.03
C SER A 419 -12.47 -7.63 -2.29
N PHE A 420 -13.41 -7.18 -3.14
CA PHE A 420 -13.65 -7.82 -4.44
C PHE A 420 -12.47 -7.67 -5.38
N THR A 421 -11.91 -6.46 -5.45
CA THR A 421 -10.75 -6.17 -6.28
C THR A 421 -9.53 -6.93 -5.79
N HIS A 422 -9.27 -6.94 -4.47
CA HIS A 422 -8.15 -7.66 -3.88
C HIS A 422 -8.22 -9.17 -4.13
N SER A 423 -9.37 -9.80 -3.87
CA SER A 423 -9.54 -11.24 -4.11
C SER A 423 -9.32 -11.61 -5.58
N ARG A 424 -9.83 -10.80 -6.53
CA ARG A 424 -9.60 -11.01 -7.96
C ARG A 424 -8.13 -10.85 -8.32
N SER A 425 -7.48 -9.80 -7.82
CA SER A 425 -6.07 -9.53 -8.08
C SER A 425 -5.16 -10.66 -7.58
N VAL A 426 -5.46 -11.25 -6.42
CA VAL A 426 -4.72 -12.41 -5.87
C VAL A 426 -4.93 -13.66 -6.73
N ALA A 427 -6.16 -13.92 -7.19
CA ALA A 427 -6.44 -15.04 -8.08
C ALA A 427 -5.70 -14.91 -9.43
N LEU A 428 -5.68 -13.71 -10.02
CA LEU A 428 -4.93 -13.42 -11.25
C LEU A 428 -3.42 -13.45 -11.03
N LEU A 429 -2.93 -13.04 -9.86
CA LEU A 429 -1.52 -13.16 -9.48
C LEU A 429 -1.08 -14.63 -9.46
N TYR A 430 -1.86 -15.52 -8.84
CA TYR A 430 -1.58 -16.95 -8.88
C TYR A 430 -1.59 -17.49 -10.31
N GLN A 431 -2.59 -17.13 -11.11
CA GLN A 431 -2.70 -17.59 -12.49
C GLN A 431 -1.46 -17.20 -13.31
N GLY A 432 -0.99 -15.95 -13.19
CA GLY A 432 0.24 -15.50 -13.82
C GLY A 432 1.49 -16.19 -13.31
N ALA A 433 1.58 -16.44 -11.99
CA ALA A 433 2.71 -17.15 -11.40
C ALA A 433 2.78 -18.61 -11.86
N ALA A 434 1.66 -19.33 -11.82
CA ALA A 434 1.55 -20.73 -12.22
C ALA A 434 1.86 -20.90 -13.72
N LEU A 435 1.32 -20.04 -14.58
CA LEU A 435 1.59 -20.06 -16.01
C LEU A 435 3.08 -19.82 -16.31
N ARG A 436 3.71 -18.83 -15.66
CA ARG A 436 5.15 -18.55 -15.80
C ARG A 436 6.00 -19.72 -15.33
N LEU A 437 5.62 -20.34 -14.21
CA LEU A 437 6.31 -21.52 -13.69
C LEU A 437 6.24 -22.68 -14.69
N TYR A 438 5.06 -22.94 -15.26
CA TYR A 438 4.87 -23.95 -16.28
C TYR A 438 5.73 -23.67 -17.53
N LEU A 439 5.64 -22.46 -18.09
CA LEU A 439 6.42 -22.09 -19.28
C LEU A 439 7.93 -22.14 -19.02
N SER A 440 8.39 -21.72 -17.83
CA SER A 440 9.79 -21.80 -17.45
C SER A 440 10.34 -23.22 -17.46
N SER A 441 9.50 -24.22 -17.14
CA SER A 441 9.90 -25.63 -17.10
C SER A 441 10.09 -26.25 -18.49
N ARG A 442 9.56 -25.61 -19.54
CA ARG A 442 9.61 -26.11 -20.93
C ARG A 442 10.54 -25.28 -21.82
N ALA A 443 11.04 -24.17 -21.30
CA ALA A 443 11.98 -23.29 -22.00
C ALA A 443 13.43 -23.76 -21.80
N SER A 444 14.34 -23.34 -22.68
CA SER A 444 15.78 -23.46 -22.40
C SER A 444 16.16 -22.69 -21.14
N GLU A 445 17.23 -23.06 -20.43
CA GLU A 445 17.61 -22.43 -19.15
C GLU A 445 17.67 -20.89 -19.21
N VAL A 446 18.25 -20.34 -20.28
CA VAL A 446 18.34 -18.88 -20.53
C VAL A 446 16.97 -18.25 -20.73
N SER A 447 16.06 -18.92 -21.44
CA SER A 447 14.69 -18.43 -21.67
C SER A 447 13.77 -18.65 -20.45
N GLY A 448 14.02 -19.69 -19.65
CA GLY A 448 13.29 -20.02 -18.44
C GLY A 448 13.45 -18.95 -17.34
N SER A 449 14.67 -18.44 -17.18
CA SER A 449 14.95 -17.31 -16.26
C SER A 449 14.20 -16.04 -16.65
N ALA A 450 13.95 -15.82 -17.95
CA ALA A 450 13.19 -14.66 -18.44
C ALA A 450 11.71 -14.70 -18.01
N TYR A 451 11.10 -15.88 -17.86
CA TYR A 451 9.71 -16.01 -17.40
C TYR A 451 9.55 -15.70 -15.91
N LEU A 452 10.58 -16.00 -15.11
CA LEU A 452 10.60 -15.85 -13.65
C LEU A 452 11.20 -14.51 -13.20
N SER A 453 11.75 -13.72 -14.13
CA SER A 453 12.25 -12.37 -13.87
C SER A 453 11.19 -11.31 -14.22
N GLY A 454 11.12 -10.25 -13.40
CA GLY A 454 10.16 -9.16 -13.55
C GLY A 454 8.85 -9.33 -12.78
N GLY A 455 7.95 -8.34 -12.91
CA GLY A 455 6.64 -8.37 -12.28
C GLY A 455 5.73 -9.44 -12.88
N ILE A 456 4.94 -10.10 -12.04
CA ILE A 456 3.99 -11.15 -12.44
C ILE A 456 2.75 -10.57 -13.13
N THR A 457 2.63 -9.24 -13.20
CA THR A 457 1.52 -8.52 -13.82
C THR A 457 1.22 -9.06 -15.22
N LEU A 458 0.03 -9.67 -15.33
CA LEU A 458 -0.63 -9.99 -16.59
C LEU A 458 -1.54 -8.83 -17.02
N ALA A 459 -1.07 -7.59 -16.81
CA ALA A 459 -1.79 -6.40 -17.27
C ALA A 459 -1.45 -6.16 -18.74
N SER A 460 -2.46 -5.80 -19.53
CA SER A 460 -2.29 -5.35 -20.92
C SER A 460 -1.32 -4.14 -20.98
N PRO A 461 -0.37 -4.09 -21.93
CA PRO A 461 -0.19 -5.03 -23.04
C PRO A 461 0.53 -6.33 -22.62
N PHE A 462 -0.01 -7.47 -23.02
CA PHE A 462 0.61 -8.77 -22.79
C PHE A 462 1.95 -8.88 -23.54
N SER A 463 2.98 -9.39 -22.87
CA SER A 463 4.22 -9.75 -23.55
C SER A 463 3.93 -10.82 -24.62
N LYS A 464 4.66 -10.79 -25.75
CA LYS A 464 4.54 -11.79 -26.84
C LYS A 464 4.73 -13.23 -26.36
N HIS A 465 5.41 -13.41 -25.22
CA HIS A 465 5.56 -14.71 -24.56
C HIS A 465 4.25 -15.32 -24.04
N PHE A 466 3.18 -14.51 -23.92
CA PHE A 466 1.88 -14.93 -23.39
C PHE A 466 0.75 -14.83 -24.42
N THR A 467 1.07 -14.84 -25.71
CA THR A 467 0.09 -14.87 -26.81
C THR A 467 0.10 -16.25 -27.49
N ASN A 468 -1.06 -16.73 -27.95
CA ASN A 468 -1.23 -18.04 -28.61
C ASN A 468 -0.75 -19.23 -27.77
N LEU A 469 -1.09 -19.24 -26.48
CA LEU A 469 -0.68 -20.27 -25.52
C LEU A 469 -1.23 -21.65 -25.86
N ARG A 470 -2.23 -21.78 -26.74
CA ARG A 470 -2.78 -23.06 -27.20
C ARG A 470 -1.70 -24.05 -27.66
N GLU A 471 -0.69 -23.57 -28.37
CA GLU A 471 0.40 -24.41 -28.89
C GLU A 471 1.38 -24.85 -27.80
N LEU A 472 1.49 -24.06 -26.73
CA LEU A 472 2.51 -24.20 -25.68
C LEU A 472 1.98 -24.88 -24.40
N VAL A 473 0.68 -24.70 -24.13
CA VAL A 473 0.03 -25.05 -22.87
C VAL A 473 -1.22 -25.90 -23.16
N PRO A 474 -1.24 -27.18 -22.75
CA PRO A 474 -2.42 -28.02 -22.84
C PRO A 474 -3.62 -27.36 -22.13
N TRP A 475 -4.83 -27.63 -22.63
CA TRP A 475 -6.07 -27.06 -22.07
C TRP A 475 -6.21 -27.26 -20.56
N GLU A 476 -6.01 -28.50 -20.09
CA GLU A 476 -6.11 -28.83 -18.67
C GLU A 476 -5.15 -28.00 -17.82
N VAL A 477 -3.90 -27.87 -18.25
CA VAL A 477 -2.91 -27.04 -17.55
C VAL A 477 -3.33 -25.58 -17.55
N PHE A 478 -3.78 -25.05 -18.68
CA PHE A 478 -4.20 -23.65 -18.76
C PHE A 478 -5.37 -23.36 -17.82
N ILE A 479 -6.40 -24.21 -17.82
CA ILE A 479 -7.56 -24.00 -16.96
C ILE A 479 -7.22 -24.20 -15.48
N ASP A 480 -6.30 -25.12 -15.16
CA ASP A 480 -5.80 -25.31 -13.80
C ASP A 480 -5.11 -24.05 -13.23
N THR A 481 -4.43 -23.26 -14.08
CA THR A 481 -3.88 -21.96 -13.63
C THR A 481 -4.97 -20.98 -13.19
N HIS A 482 -6.22 -21.13 -13.65
CA HIS A 482 -7.37 -20.30 -13.27
C HIS A 482 -8.15 -20.87 -12.09
N SER A 483 -7.66 -21.95 -11.48
CA SER A 483 -8.30 -22.65 -10.36
C SER A 483 -8.80 -21.71 -9.25
N LEU A 484 -7.98 -20.75 -8.80
CA LEU A 484 -8.39 -19.80 -7.76
C LEU A 484 -9.47 -18.82 -8.24
N LEU A 485 -9.41 -18.35 -9.48
CA LEU A 485 -10.41 -17.44 -10.05
C LEU A 485 -11.77 -18.14 -10.20
N LEU A 486 -11.77 -19.42 -10.60
CA LEU A 486 -12.97 -20.24 -10.68
C LEU A 486 -13.58 -20.48 -9.29
N GLN A 487 -12.75 -20.80 -8.30
CA GLN A 487 -13.22 -20.90 -6.90
C GLN A 487 -13.77 -19.57 -6.37
N GLN A 488 -13.15 -18.44 -6.71
CA GLN A 488 -13.65 -17.12 -6.36
C GLN A 488 -15.05 -16.89 -6.96
N LEU A 489 -15.23 -17.19 -8.25
CA LEU A 489 -16.52 -17.08 -8.94
C LEU A 489 -17.61 -17.92 -8.26
N ASP A 490 -17.28 -19.13 -7.82
CA ASP A 490 -18.19 -20.00 -7.08
C ASP A 490 -18.62 -19.39 -5.74
N VAL A 491 -17.67 -18.86 -4.97
CA VAL A 491 -17.96 -18.18 -3.69
C VAL A 491 -18.80 -16.92 -3.91
N LEU A 492 -18.46 -16.11 -4.92
CA LEU A 492 -19.21 -14.90 -5.24
C LEU A 492 -20.65 -15.23 -5.65
N ARG A 493 -20.84 -16.26 -6.48
CA ARG A 493 -22.15 -16.73 -6.94
C ARG A 493 -22.99 -17.31 -5.81
N GLY A 494 -22.40 -18.15 -4.97
CA GLY A 494 -23.10 -18.85 -3.89
C GLY A 494 -23.24 -17.98 -2.63
N ALA A 495 -22.13 -17.86 -1.88
CA ALA A 495 -22.15 -17.27 -0.54
C ALA A 495 -22.33 -15.75 -0.56
N VAL A 496 -21.55 -15.03 -1.39
CA VAL A 496 -21.57 -13.56 -1.34
C VAL A 496 -22.84 -12.98 -1.96
N THR A 497 -23.33 -13.53 -3.07
CA THR A 497 -24.58 -13.07 -3.68
C THR A 497 -25.76 -13.32 -2.73
N ALA A 498 -25.85 -14.49 -2.09
CA ALA A 498 -26.90 -14.76 -1.11
C ALA A 498 -26.85 -13.76 0.06
N ARG A 499 -25.65 -13.43 0.54
CA ARG A 499 -25.46 -12.42 1.59
C ARG A 499 -25.84 -11.01 1.12
N ALA A 500 -25.46 -10.61 -0.09
CA ALA A 500 -25.82 -9.32 -0.66
C ALA A 500 -27.35 -9.18 -0.80
N GLU A 501 -28.05 -10.21 -1.27
CA GLU A 501 -29.53 -10.22 -1.34
C GLU A 501 -30.18 -10.19 0.04
N GLN A 502 -29.61 -10.88 1.03
CA GLN A 502 -30.07 -10.82 2.41
C GLN A 502 -29.99 -9.38 2.95
N VAL A 503 -28.88 -8.69 2.70
CA VAL A 503 -28.70 -7.29 3.07
C VAL A 503 -29.73 -6.42 2.34
N ARG A 504 -29.81 -6.52 1.00
CA ARG A 504 -30.78 -5.75 0.18
C ARG A 504 -32.23 -5.93 0.62
N SER A 505 -32.65 -7.16 0.89
CA SER A 505 -34.03 -7.47 1.32
C SER A 505 -34.34 -6.98 2.72
N SER A 506 -33.35 -6.99 3.62
CA SER A 506 -33.49 -6.41 4.96
C SER A 506 -33.68 -4.89 4.91
N GLU A 507 -33.03 -4.22 3.97
CA GLU A 507 -33.08 -2.76 3.77
C GLU A 507 -34.35 -2.29 3.06
N ALA A 508 -34.99 -3.14 2.25
CA ALA A 508 -36.29 -2.85 1.65
C ALA A 508 -37.40 -2.63 2.69
N LYS A 509 -37.18 -3.01 3.96
CA LYS A 509 -38.07 -2.70 5.08
C LYS A 509 -37.95 -1.21 5.41
N ARG A 510 -38.84 -0.40 4.83
CA ARG A 510 -38.89 1.06 4.99
C ARG A 510 -39.41 1.53 6.35
N ASP A 511 -39.25 0.75 7.41
CA ASP A 511 -39.59 1.22 8.75
C ASP A 511 -38.47 2.13 9.30
N GLY A 512 -38.84 3.15 10.07
CA GLY A 512 -37.91 4.18 10.52
C GLY A 512 -36.80 3.65 11.44
N VAL A 513 -37.03 2.53 12.15
CA VAL A 513 -36.03 1.90 13.03
C VAL A 513 -34.96 1.21 12.20
N THR A 514 -35.38 0.46 11.17
CA THR A 514 -34.47 -0.21 10.23
C THR A 514 -33.61 0.81 9.47
N ILE A 515 -34.22 1.87 8.92
CA ILE A 515 -33.49 2.94 8.20
C ILE A 515 -32.46 3.63 9.11
N ALA A 516 -32.83 3.96 10.36
CA ALA A 516 -31.92 4.58 11.31
C ALA A 516 -30.76 3.65 11.74
N ALA A 517 -31.02 2.34 11.86
CA ALA A 517 -29.99 1.36 12.15
C ALA A 517 -29.01 1.20 10.99
N ILE A 518 -29.52 1.18 9.75
CA ILE A 518 -28.72 1.08 8.53
C ILE A 518 -27.81 2.31 8.37
N HIS A 519 -28.33 3.53 8.48
CA HIS A 519 -27.53 4.75 8.35
C HIS A 519 -26.48 4.94 9.45
N ARG A 520 -26.66 4.29 10.61
CA ARG A 520 -25.65 4.26 11.67
C ARG A 520 -24.47 3.35 11.35
N GLN A 521 -24.66 2.38 10.45
CA GLN A 521 -23.64 1.37 10.10
C GLN A 521 -23.07 1.54 8.70
N ARG A 522 -23.82 2.17 7.77
CA ARG A 522 -23.49 2.28 6.35
C ARG A 522 -23.84 3.66 5.81
N SER A 523 -23.00 4.19 4.93
CA SER A 523 -23.34 5.38 4.16
C SER A 523 -24.38 5.05 3.10
N GLN A 524 -25.18 6.03 2.66
CA GLN A 524 -26.15 5.85 1.56
C GLN A 524 -25.46 5.29 0.30
N PHE A 525 -24.23 5.73 0.02
CA PHE A 525 -23.43 5.24 -1.10
C PHE A 525 -23.20 3.72 -1.04
N LEU A 526 -23.00 3.13 0.13
CA LEU A 526 -22.80 1.68 0.27
C LEU A 526 -24.10 0.90 0.04
N LEU A 527 -25.24 1.45 0.48
CA LEU A 527 -26.56 0.85 0.28
C LEU A 527 -26.92 0.82 -1.21
N ASP A 528 -26.64 1.93 -1.90
CA ASP A 528 -26.86 2.07 -3.32
C ASP A 528 -25.89 1.18 -4.15
N ASN A 529 -24.88 0.58 -3.52
CA ASN A 529 -23.85 -0.24 -4.15
C ASN A 529 -23.93 -1.74 -3.83
N ILE A 530 -25.04 -2.27 -3.31
CA ILE A 530 -25.16 -3.71 -3.00
C ILE A 530 -25.09 -4.60 -4.26
N HIS A 531 -25.28 -4.04 -5.45
CA HIS A 531 -25.04 -4.73 -6.72
C HIS A 531 -23.55 -4.94 -7.05
N GLN A 532 -22.62 -4.42 -6.24
CA GLN A 532 -21.17 -4.64 -6.35
C GLN A 532 -20.80 -6.11 -6.56
N VAL A 533 -21.49 -7.05 -5.91
CA VAL A 533 -21.25 -8.49 -6.10
C VAL A 533 -21.44 -8.94 -7.56
N TYR A 534 -22.40 -8.36 -8.28
CA TYR A 534 -22.63 -8.67 -9.69
C TYR A 534 -21.54 -8.07 -10.58
N SER A 535 -21.11 -6.84 -10.28
CA SER A 535 -19.96 -6.21 -10.94
C SER A 535 -18.69 -7.03 -10.71
N ALA A 536 -18.45 -7.50 -9.48
CA ALA A 536 -17.31 -8.34 -9.14
C ALA A 536 -17.31 -9.66 -9.92
N ARG A 537 -18.47 -10.34 -10.00
CA ARG A 537 -18.63 -11.55 -10.82
C ARG A 537 -18.38 -11.26 -12.30
N TYR A 538 -18.93 -10.17 -12.83
CA TYR A 538 -18.72 -9.77 -14.21
C TYR A 538 -17.23 -9.57 -14.49
N PHE A 539 -16.52 -8.80 -13.67
CA PHE A 539 -15.10 -8.51 -13.89
C PHE A 539 -14.21 -9.75 -13.75
N SER A 540 -14.56 -10.72 -12.89
CA SER A 540 -13.86 -12.01 -12.84
C SER A 540 -14.11 -12.86 -14.09
N LEU A 541 -15.33 -12.86 -14.64
CA LEU A 541 -15.63 -13.51 -15.92
C LEU A 541 -14.91 -12.80 -17.09
N PHE A 542 -14.92 -11.48 -17.10
CA PHE A 542 -14.27 -10.66 -18.12
C PHE A 542 -12.77 -10.94 -18.18
N ALA A 543 -12.09 -10.98 -17.03
CA ALA A 543 -10.67 -11.32 -16.97
C ALA A 543 -10.38 -12.70 -17.58
N LEU A 544 -11.23 -13.70 -17.30
CA LEU A 544 -11.09 -15.05 -17.87
C LEU A 544 -11.36 -15.07 -19.38
N LEU A 545 -12.37 -14.33 -19.86
CA LEU A 545 -12.68 -14.18 -21.28
C LEU A 545 -11.54 -13.50 -22.04
N GLU A 546 -11.02 -12.40 -21.49
CA GLU A 546 -9.90 -11.64 -22.05
C GLU A 546 -8.65 -12.51 -22.17
N GLN A 547 -8.30 -13.25 -21.10
CA GLN A 547 -7.14 -14.15 -21.11
C GLN A 547 -7.33 -15.34 -22.07
N LEU A 548 -8.53 -15.91 -22.17
CA LEU A 548 -8.82 -16.95 -23.16
C LEU A 548 -8.67 -16.41 -24.58
N TRP A 549 -9.22 -15.23 -24.86
CA TRP A 549 -9.25 -14.66 -26.21
C TRP A 549 -7.90 -14.12 -26.68
N LEU A 550 -7.19 -13.40 -25.82
CA LEU A 550 -5.94 -12.71 -26.15
C LEU A 550 -4.71 -13.59 -25.91
N CYS A 551 -4.73 -14.43 -24.87
CA CYS A 551 -3.58 -15.22 -24.49
C CYS A 551 -3.69 -16.68 -24.94
N TYR A 552 -4.83 -17.33 -24.72
CA TYR A 552 -4.94 -18.77 -24.97
C TYR A 552 -5.19 -19.13 -26.44
N PHE A 553 -6.27 -18.61 -27.02
CA PHE A 553 -6.73 -19.00 -28.35
C PHE A 553 -5.80 -18.57 -29.47
N ASP A 554 -5.57 -19.48 -30.40
CA ASP A 554 -5.01 -19.16 -31.70
C ASP A 554 -6.10 -18.59 -32.65
N GLU A 555 -5.75 -18.37 -33.92
CA GLU A 555 -6.70 -17.91 -34.93
C GLU A 555 -7.81 -18.94 -35.22
N LYS A 556 -7.49 -20.23 -35.13
CA LYS A 556 -8.42 -21.32 -35.41
C LYS A 556 -9.48 -21.42 -34.33
N GLU A 557 -9.13 -21.36 -33.05
CA GLU A 557 -10.14 -21.34 -31.98
C GLU A 557 -11.03 -20.11 -32.07
N ARG A 558 -10.46 -18.92 -32.31
CA ARG A 558 -11.25 -17.70 -32.48
C ARG A 558 -12.23 -17.80 -33.65
N PHE A 559 -11.79 -18.39 -34.77
CA PHE A 559 -12.65 -18.69 -35.90
C PHE A 559 -13.77 -19.68 -35.51
N GLN A 560 -13.44 -20.76 -34.80
CA GLN A 560 -14.42 -21.75 -34.34
C GLN A 560 -15.48 -21.14 -33.42
N VAL A 561 -15.09 -20.31 -32.45
CA VAL A 561 -16.03 -19.61 -31.55
C VAL A 561 -17.00 -18.76 -32.38
N ASN A 562 -16.50 -18.02 -33.38
CA ASN A 562 -17.33 -17.20 -34.28
C ASN A 562 -18.29 -18.02 -35.15
N CYS A 563 -17.85 -19.18 -35.66
CA CYS A 563 -18.71 -20.06 -36.45
C CYS A 563 -19.76 -20.78 -35.60
N MET A 564 -19.41 -21.21 -34.39
CA MET A 564 -20.30 -21.99 -33.53
C MET A 564 -21.38 -21.11 -32.91
N PHE A 565 -21.06 -19.88 -32.52
CA PHE A 565 -22.03 -18.96 -31.95
C PHE A 565 -21.68 -17.50 -32.30
N PRO A 566 -22.30 -16.94 -33.35
CA PRO A 566 -22.10 -15.54 -33.72
C PRO A 566 -22.83 -14.59 -32.74
N PRO A 567 -22.44 -13.30 -32.68
CA PRO A 567 -23.06 -12.31 -31.80
C PRO A 567 -24.59 -12.22 -31.90
N ASP A 568 -25.13 -12.37 -33.11
CA ASP A 568 -26.59 -12.35 -33.36
C ASP A 568 -27.34 -13.48 -32.64
N GLY A 569 -26.66 -14.57 -32.27
CA GLY A 569 -27.24 -15.67 -31.51
C GLY A 569 -27.79 -15.23 -30.14
N TYR A 570 -27.20 -14.19 -29.54
CA TYR A 570 -27.65 -13.65 -28.24
C TYR A 570 -28.98 -12.88 -28.31
N THR A 571 -29.41 -12.47 -29.52
CA THR A 571 -30.66 -11.73 -29.71
C THR A 571 -31.91 -12.57 -29.40
N GLN A 572 -31.77 -13.91 -29.47
CA GLN A 572 -32.84 -14.87 -29.17
C GLN A 572 -33.11 -15.01 -27.66
N GLY A 573 -32.29 -14.39 -26.82
CA GLY A 573 -32.39 -14.45 -25.37
C GLY A 573 -31.50 -15.52 -24.73
N ALA A 574 -31.23 -15.34 -23.44
CA ALA A 574 -30.23 -16.12 -22.72
C ALA A 574 -30.56 -17.62 -22.60
N THR A 575 -31.85 -17.98 -22.43
CA THR A 575 -32.28 -19.38 -22.36
C THR A 575 -32.02 -20.13 -23.66
N ALA A 576 -32.40 -19.54 -24.80
CA ALA A 576 -32.16 -20.13 -26.11
C ALA A 576 -30.66 -20.23 -26.43
N ALA A 577 -29.88 -19.21 -26.07
CA ALA A 577 -28.43 -19.24 -26.19
C ALA A 577 -27.80 -20.34 -25.34
N MET A 578 -28.25 -20.52 -24.09
CA MET A 578 -27.78 -21.57 -23.19
C MET A 578 -28.02 -22.96 -23.76
N GLU A 579 -29.24 -23.24 -24.24
CA GLU A 579 -29.59 -24.54 -24.83
C GLU A 579 -28.69 -24.89 -26.04
N GLN A 580 -28.44 -23.91 -26.91
CA GLN A 580 -27.54 -24.07 -28.06
C GLN A 580 -26.10 -24.33 -27.62
N ILE A 581 -25.59 -23.56 -26.65
CA ILE A 581 -24.22 -23.71 -26.12
C ILE A 581 -24.06 -25.06 -25.41
N MET A 582 -25.06 -25.52 -24.65
CA MET A 582 -25.03 -26.81 -23.97
C MET A 582 -24.93 -27.99 -24.95
N GLY A 583 -25.51 -27.86 -26.14
CA GLY A 583 -25.44 -28.86 -27.21
C GLY A 583 -24.06 -28.95 -27.91
N LEU A 584 -23.13 -28.03 -27.62
CA LEU A 584 -21.80 -28.03 -28.22
C LEU A 584 -20.89 -29.10 -27.59
N PRO A 585 -19.87 -29.58 -28.33
CA PRO A 585 -18.85 -30.48 -27.79
C PRO A 585 -18.10 -29.85 -26.62
N GLU A 586 -17.73 -30.67 -25.64
CA GLU A 586 -16.88 -30.22 -24.51
C GLU A 586 -15.51 -29.73 -25.01
N GLY A 587 -15.01 -28.67 -24.36
CA GLY A 587 -13.71 -28.10 -24.67
C GLY A 587 -13.64 -26.58 -24.50
N PRO A 588 -12.50 -25.98 -24.88
CA PRO A 588 -12.21 -24.56 -24.64
C PRO A 588 -13.26 -23.61 -25.24
N THR A 589 -13.78 -23.92 -26.43
CA THR A 589 -14.77 -23.11 -27.13
C THR A 589 -16.11 -23.08 -26.42
N LYS A 590 -16.63 -24.25 -25.99
CA LYS A 590 -17.88 -24.34 -25.22
C LYS A 590 -17.74 -23.63 -23.89
N PHE A 591 -16.61 -23.83 -23.21
CA PHE A 591 -16.30 -23.17 -21.95
C PHE A 591 -16.33 -21.64 -22.10
N PHE A 592 -15.63 -21.10 -23.10
CA PHE A 592 -15.63 -19.66 -23.41
C PHE A 592 -17.03 -19.12 -23.65
N LEU A 593 -17.83 -19.77 -24.50
CA LEU A 593 -19.21 -19.33 -24.80
C LEU A 593 -20.12 -19.36 -23.56
N GLY A 594 -19.93 -20.33 -22.68
CA GLY A 594 -20.66 -20.40 -21.41
C GLY A 594 -20.32 -19.26 -20.44
N LEU A 595 -19.06 -18.81 -20.42
CA LEU A 595 -18.63 -17.63 -19.67
C LEU A 595 -19.14 -16.34 -20.31
N GLU A 596 -19.08 -16.25 -21.65
CA GLU A 596 -19.54 -15.12 -22.44
C GLU A 596 -21.02 -14.84 -22.18
N LEU A 597 -21.85 -15.89 -22.21
CA LEU A 597 -23.27 -15.79 -21.89
C LEU A 597 -23.50 -15.26 -20.45
N GLN A 598 -22.79 -15.81 -19.47
CA GLN A 598 -22.91 -15.36 -18.07
C GLN A 598 -22.50 -13.90 -17.88
N ALA A 599 -21.42 -13.46 -18.55
CA ALA A 599 -20.96 -12.08 -18.50
C ALA A 599 -21.99 -11.13 -19.13
N LEU A 600 -22.55 -11.49 -20.29
CA LEU A 600 -23.61 -10.71 -20.95
C LEU A 600 -24.87 -10.59 -20.09
N GLU A 601 -25.28 -11.66 -19.41
CA GLU A 601 -26.42 -11.63 -18.50
C GLU A 601 -26.20 -10.68 -17.31
N LEU A 602 -25.01 -10.74 -16.69
CA LEU A 602 -24.64 -9.86 -15.58
C LEU A 602 -24.55 -8.40 -16.03
N ALA A 603 -23.90 -8.12 -17.16
CA ALA A 603 -23.80 -6.77 -17.68
C ALA A 603 -25.19 -6.20 -18.03
N ARG A 604 -26.06 -7.01 -18.64
CA ARG A 604 -27.47 -6.64 -18.89
C ARG A 604 -28.22 -6.36 -17.59
N GLN A 605 -28.04 -7.16 -16.56
CA GLN A 605 -28.63 -6.91 -15.24
C GLN A 605 -28.14 -5.58 -14.64
N LEU A 606 -26.83 -5.32 -14.73
CA LEU A 606 -26.18 -4.12 -14.21
C LEU A 606 -26.62 -2.85 -14.94
N THR A 607 -27.03 -2.91 -16.21
CA THR A 607 -27.66 -1.73 -16.87
C THR A 607 -28.93 -1.24 -16.16
N ARG A 608 -29.60 -2.10 -15.38
CA ARG A 608 -30.82 -1.78 -14.64
C ARG A 608 -30.53 -1.46 -13.17
N GLN A 609 -29.59 -2.20 -12.58
CA GLN A 609 -29.29 -2.12 -11.14
C GLN A 609 -28.23 -1.06 -10.80
N ASP A 610 -27.43 -0.65 -11.78
CA ASP A 610 -26.40 0.38 -11.63
C ASP A 610 -26.66 1.54 -12.61
N PRO A 611 -27.64 2.41 -12.31
CA PRO A 611 -27.98 3.52 -13.21
C PRO A 611 -26.83 4.52 -13.36
N ILE A 612 -25.93 4.61 -12.37
CA ILE A 612 -24.77 5.51 -12.39
C ILE A 612 -23.79 5.08 -13.49
N ARG A 613 -23.51 3.77 -13.59
CA ARG A 613 -22.57 3.19 -14.57
C ARG A 613 -23.26 2.57 -15.79
N VAL A 614 -24.49 2.96 -16.12
CA VAL A 614 -25.23 2.38 -17.27
C VAL A 614 -24.48 2.47 -18.60
N LYS A 615 -23.74 3.56 -18.85
CA LYS A 615 -22.93 3.72 -20.07
C LYS A 615 -21.76 2.73 -20.10
N LEU A 616 -21.11 2.51 -18.96
CA LEU A 616 -20.07 1.50 -18.81
C LEU A 616 -20.65 0.12 -19.12
N TRP A 617 -21.74 -0.28 -18.46
CA TRP A 617 -22.30 -1.62 -18.66
C TRP A 617 -22.79 -1.88 -20.09
N LYS A 618 -23.30 -0.86 -20.79
CA LYS A 618 -23.59 -0.97 -22.22
C LYS A 618 -22.33 -1.16 -23.06
N HIS A 619 -21.25 -0.42 -22.75
CA HIS A 619 -19.97 -0.59 -23.43
C HIS A 619 -19.39 -1.99 -23.20
N GLU A 620 -19.34 -2.43 -21.95
CA GLU A 620 -18.93 -3.77 -21.50
C GLU A 620 -19.69 -4.88 -22.25
N MET A 621 -21.02 -4.77 -22.37
CA MET A 621 -21.81 -5.70 -23.18
C MET A 621 -21.35 -5.75 -24.64
N MET A 622 -21.08 -4.59 -25.25
CA MET A 622 -20.62 -4.53 -26.65
C MET A 622 -19.22 -5.14 -26.80
N VAL A 623 -18.33 -4.93 -25.84
CA VAL A 623 -16.98 -5.52 -25.83
C VAL A 623 -17.08 -7.04 -25.79
N VAL A 624 -17.84 -7.59 -24.85
CA VAL A 624 -18.02 -9.05 -24.72
C VAL A 624 -18.74 -9.63 -25.94
N MET A 625 -19.86 -9.04 -26.35
CA MET A 625 -20.68 -9.55 -27.46
C MET A 625 -19.94 -9.56 -28.79
N HIS A 626 -19.10 -8.56 -29.06
CA HIS A 626 -18.29 -8.49 -30.27
C HIS A 626 -16.87 -9.00 -30.09
N ARG A 627 -16.51 -9.48 -28.89
CA ARG A 627 -15.19 -10.05 -28.56
C ARG A 627 -14.04 -9.08 -28.84
N ASN A 628 -14.28 -7.78 -28.61
CA ASN A 628 -13.34 -6.69 -28.83
C ASN A 628 -12.45 -6.46 -27.60
N TYR A 629 -11.80 -7.52 -27.11
CA TYR A 629 -10.83 -7.44 -26.03
C TYR A 629 -9.54 -6.77 -26.57
N ASN A 630 -8.94 -5.83 -25.82
CA ASN A 630 -7.80 -5.02 -26.26
C ASN A 630 -6.60 -5.08 -25.31
#